data_AF-A0A0G0DC73-F1
#
_entry.id   AF-A0A0G0DC73-F1
#
_cell.length_a   1.000
_cell.length_b   1.000
_cell.length_c   1.000
_cell.angle_alpha   90.00
_cell.angle_beta   90.00
_cell.angle_gamma   90.00
#
_symmetry.space_group_name_H-M   'P 1'
#
loop_
_entity.id
_entity.type
_entity.pdbx_description
1 polymer ?
#
loop_
_entity_poly.entity_id
_entity_poly.type
_entity_poly.pdbx_seq_one_letter_code
_entity_poly.pdbx_strand_id
1 'polypeptide(L)'
;MLFIHHYLFQDVYEWEGKVRTVNISKNGKPFIDRERFYFAFQYIDTLIAEYRAIRKTKKNDLAHKLAEILDNVNYLHPFREGNGRTQREFF
;
A
#
# COMPACT_ATOMS: atom_id res chain seq x y z
N MET A 1 1.43 1.21 -7.15
CA MET A 1 2.31 0.37 -6.30
C MET A 1 2.86 -0.87 -6.99
N LEU A 2 2.05 -1.77 -7.57
CA LEU A 2 2.58 -3.01 -8.17
C LEU A 2 3.63 -2.74 -9.26
N PHE A 3 3.37 -1.77 -10.13
CA PHE A 3 4.34 -1.33 -11.14
C PHE A 3 5.65 -0.80 -10.54
N ILE A 4 5.56 0.00 -9.47
CA ILE A 4 6.75 0.51 -8.75
C ILE A 4 7.54 -0.65 -8.16
N HIS A 5 6.88 -1.61 -7.50
CA HIS A 5 7.56 -2.78 -6.97
C HIS A 5 8.20 -3.62 -8.09
N HIS A 6 7.54 -3.81 -9.23
CA HIS A 6 8.14 -4.46 -10.38
C HIS A 6 9.42 -3.73 -10.79
N TYR A 7 9.33 -2.43 -11.05
CA TYR A 7 10.47 -1.62 -11.49
C TYR A 7 11.65 -1.64 -10.51
N LEU A 8 11.37 -1.56 -9.20
CA LEU A 8 12.41 -1.57 -8.16
C LEU A 8 13.08 -2.93 -7.95
N PHE A 9 12.42 -4.04 -8.31
CA PHE A 9 12.84 -5.38 -7.91
C PHE A 9 12.90 -6.41 -9.04
N GLN A 10 12.65 -6.03 -10.29
CA GLN A 10 12.70 -6.93 -11.46
C GLN A 10 14.04 -7.65 -11.65
N ASP A 11 15.14 -7.05 -11.20
CA ASP A 11 16.47 -7.65 -11.28
C ASP A 11 16.85 -8.47 -10.02
N VAL A 12 15.95 -8.57 -9.04
CA VAL A 12 16.22 -9.15 -7.71
C VAL A 12 15.27 -10.29 -7.35
N TYR A 13 13.99 -10.18 -7.72
CA TYR A 13 12.95 -11.16 -7.37
C TYR A 13 12.20 -11.61 -8.62
N GLU A 14 11.86 -12.89 -8.71
CA GLU A 14 11.00 -13.48 -9.78
C GLU A 14 9.49 -13.18 -9.58
N TRP A 15 9.15 -12.59 -8.44
CA TRP A 15 7.79 -12.24 -8.03
C TRP A 15 7.60 -10.73 -7.89
N GLU A 16 8.44 -9.95 -8.54
CA GLU A 16 8.34 -8.51 -8.60
C GLU A 16 6.94 -8.08 -9.09
N GLY A 17 6.34 -7.10 -8.42
CA GLY A 17 5.00 -6.62 -8.77
C GLY A 17 3.87 -7.60 -8.48
N LYS A 18 4.14 -8.81 -7.96
CA LYS A 18 3.12 -9.78 -7.57
C LYS A 18 2.78 -9.65 -6.08
N VAL A 19 1.50 -9.76 -5.76
CA VAL A 19 1.04 -9.75 -4.37
C VAL A 19 1.45 -11.05 -3.66
N ARG A 20 1.71 -10.97 -2.35
CA ARG A 20 2.12 -12.13 -1.54
C ARG A 20 1.03 -13.19 -1.49
N THR A 21 1.46 -14.44 -1.48
CA THR A 21 0.58 -15.62 -1.43
C THR A 21 0.47 -16.22 -0.03
N VAL A 22 1.18 -15.68 0.95
CA VAL A 22 1.18 -16.17 2.35
C VAL A 22 0.88 -15.02 3.31
N ASN A 23 0.34 -15.37 4.48
CA ASN A 23 0.18 -14.43 5.58
C ASN A 23 1.54 -14.15 6.25
N ILE A 24 1.73 -12.91 6.68
CA ILE A 24 2.97 -12.43 7.29
C ILE A 24 2.65 -11.54 8.50
N SER A 25 3.61 -11.46 9.41
CA SER A 25 3.56 -10.60 10.58
C SER A 25 4.90 -9.90 10.77
N LYS A 26 4.89 -8.80 11.53
CA LYS A 26 6.10 -8.12 11.98
C LYS A 26 6.05 -7.98 13.50
N ASN A 27 7.08 -8.47 14.19
CA ASN A 27 7.15 -8.47 15.66
C ASN A 27 5.91 -9.09 16.32
N GLY A 28 5.41 -10.20 15.76
CA GLY A 28 4.21 -10.88 16.25
C GLY A 28 2.88 -10.20 15.89
N LYS A 29 2.89 -9.04 15.23
CA LYS A 29 1.67 -8.34 14.78
C LYS A 29 1.36 -8.70 13.32
N PRO A 30 0.22 -9.34 13.02
CA PRO A 30 -0.13 -9.72 11.66
C PRO A 30 -0.47 -8.49 10.81
N PHE A 31 -0.13 -8.56 9.53
CA PHE A 31 -0.73 -7.70 8.51
C PHE A 31 -2.09 -8.27 8.08
N ILE A 32 -2.79 -7.60 7.17
CA ILE A 32 -4.11 -8.06 6.74
C ILE A 32 -4.06 -9.50 6.19
N ASP A 33 -5.11 -10.28 6.39
CA ASP A 33 -5.21 -11.60 5.77
C ASP A 33 -5.25 -11.49 4.24
N ARG A 34 -4.52 -12.38 3.54
CA ARG A 34 -4.50 -12.42 2.07
C ARG A 34 -5.90 -12.61 1.46
N GLU A 35 -6.80 -13.32 2.14
CA GLU A 35 -8.18 -13.55 1.67
C GLU A 35 -9.00 -12.25 1.63
N ARG A 36 -8.54 -11.22 2.36
CA ARG A 36 -9.19 -9.90 2.43
C ARG A 36 -8.60 -8.88 1.47
N PHE A 37 -7.60 -9.25 0.66
CA PHE A 37 -6.91 -8.32 -0.24
C PHE A 37 -7.87 -7.59 -1.19
N TYR A 38 -8.82 -8.32 -1.77
CA TYR A 38 -9.80 -7.73 -2.67
C TYR A 38 -10.52 -6.52 -2.03
N PHE A 39 -11.07 -6.71 -0.83
CA PHE A 39 -11.75 -5.64 -0.10
C PHE A 39 -10.80 -4.52 0.32
N ALA A 40 -9.58 -4.85 0.72
CA ALA A 40 -8.60 -3.85 1.14
C ALA A 40 -8.15 -2.95 -0.03
N PHE A 41 -7.93 -3.51 -1.21
CA PHE A 41 -7.63 -2.73 -2.41
C PHE A 41 -8.79 -1.80 -2.76
N GLN A 42 -10.03 -2.32 -2.77
CA GLN A 42 -11.21 -1.48 -3.01
C GLN A 42 -11.31 -0.33 -2.00
N TYR A 43 -11.09 -0.61 -0.71
CA TYR A 43 -11.12 0.42 0.31
C TYR A 43 -10.04 1.49 0.10
N ILE A 44 -8.80 1.08 -0.18
CA ILE A 44 -7.71 2.03 -0.49
C ILE A 44 -8.05 2.88 -1.72
N ASP A 45 -8.65 2.30 -2.76
CA ASP A 45 -9.10 3.05 -3.93
C ASP A 45 -10.15 4.12 -3.57
N THR A 46 -11.08 3.81 -2.66
CA THR A 46 -12.04 4.81 -2.15
C THR A 46 -11.35 5.95 -1.40
N LEU A 47 -10.38 5.64 -0.52
CA LEU A 47 -9.60 6.66 0.19
C LEU A 47 -8.81 7.56 -0.77
N ILE A 48 -8.23 7.00 -1.83
CA ILE A 48 -7.54 7.76 -2.88
C ILE A 48 -8.52 8.66 -3.65
N ALA A 49 -9.72 8.17 -3.95
CA ALA A 49 -10.75 8.99 -4.59
C ALA A 49 -11.17 10.16 -3.70
N GLU A 50 -11.37 9.93 -2.41
CA GLU A 50 -11.65 10.97 -1.41
C GLU A 50 -10.53 12.00 -1.33
N TYR A 51 -9.26 11.55 -1.28
CA TYR A 51 -8.09 12.44 -1.30
C TYR A 51 -8.09 13.38 -2.50
N ARG A 52 -8.37 12.84 -3.69
CA ARG A 52 -8.43 13.62 -4.94
C ARG A 52 -9.55 14.67 -4.95
N ALA A 53 -10.60 14.47 -4.16
CA ALA A 53 -11.70 15.42 -4.01
C ALA A 53 -11.37 16.58 -3.05
N ILE A 54 -10.31 16.48 -2.24
CA ILE A 54 -9.90 17.55 -1.32
C ILE A 54 -9.27 18.71 -2.10
N ARG A 55 -9.74 19.93 -1.84
CA ARG A 55 -9.17 21.14 -2.45
C ARG A 55 -7.70 21.28 -2.07
N LYS A 56 -6.84 21.55 -3.06
CA LYS A 56 -5.38 21.70 -2.90
C LYS A 56 -4.95 22.76 -1.87
N THR A 57 -5.80 23.74 -1.59
CA THR A 57 -5.56 24.79 -0.58
C THR A 57 -5.71 24.28 0.86
N LYS A 58 -6.40 23.17 1.08
CA LYS A 58 -6.63 22.58 2.41
C LYS A 58 -5.52 21.61 2.80
N LYS A 59 -4.33 22.15 3.10
CA LYS A 59 -3.12 21.35 3.38
C LYS A 59 -3.29 20.35 4.52
N ASN A 60 -3.99 20.72 5.60
CA ASN A 60 -4.19 19.82 6.75
C ASN A 60 -5.10 18.63 6.38
N ASP A 61 -6.23 18.87 5.70
CA ASP A 61 -7.13 17.81 5.24
C ASP A 61 -6.39 16.83 4.31
N LEU A 62 -5.56 17.35 3.40
CA LEU A 62 -4.71 16.53 2.52
C LEU A 62 -3.72 15.68 3.31
N ALA A 63 -3.02 16.28 4.28
CA ALA A 63 -2.04 15.57 5.09
C ALA A 63 -2.68 14.46 5.94
N HIS A 64 -3.85 14.73 6.54
CA HIS A 64 -4.60 13.73 7.28
C HIS A 64 -5.06 12.57 6.39
N LYS A 65 -5.62 12.87 5.22
CA LYS A 65 -6.06 11.82 4.29
C LYS A 65 -4.89 11.02 3.72
N LEU A 66 -3.73 11.65 3.45
CA LEU A 66 -2.52 10.92 3.05
C LEU A 66 -2.02 9.99 4.16
N ALA A 67 -2.02 10.44 5.42
CA ALA A 67 -1.66 9.60 6.55
C ALA A 67 -2.58 8.39 6.68
N GLU A 68 -3.89 8.56 6.47
CA GLU A 68 -4.87 7.47 6.47
C GLU A 68 -4.61 6.47 5.33
N ILE A 69 -4.35 6.95 4.11
CA ILE A 69 -4.02 6.07 2.97
C ILE A 69 -2.72 5.31 3.27
N LEU A 70 -1.69 6.00 3.78
CA LEU A 70 -0.40 5.38 4.12
C LEU A 70 -0.56 4.28 5.18
N ASP A 71 -1.34 4.53 6.22
CA ASP A 71 -1.58 3.55 7.28
C ASP A 71 -2.29 2.30 6.74
N ASN A 72 -3.34 2.48 5.92
CA ASN A 72 -4.07 1.38 5.31
C ASN A 72 -3.21 0.58 4.31
N VAL A 73 -2.41 1.27 3.50
CA VAL A 73 -1.44 0.64 2.59
C VAL A 73 -0.35 -0.13 3.37
N ASN A 74 0.09 0.41 4.51
CA ASN A 74 1.05 -0.25 5.38
C ASN A 74 0.47 -1.52 6.03
N TYR A 75 -0.79 -1.48 6.46
CA TYR A 75 -1.49 -2.64 7.00
C TYR A 75 -1.80 -3.70 5.94
N LEU A 76 -2.10 -3.29 4.70
CA LEU A 76 -2.26 -4.21 3.56
C LEU A 76 -1.00 -5.06 3.33
N HIS A 77 0.17 -4.40 3.35
CA HIS A 77 1.48 -5.04 3.18
C HIS A 77 1.49 -6.06 2.01
N PRO A 78 1.22 -5.58 0.78
CA PRO A 78 0.81 -6.46 -0.32
C PRO A 78 1.93 -7.35 -0.86
N PHE A 79 3.20 -7.06 -0.61
CA PHE A 79 4.34 -7.80 -1.16
C PHE A 79 4.99 -8.69 -0.10
N ARG A 80 5.74 -9.71 -0.54
CA ARG A 80 6.49 -10.56 0.41
C ARG A 80 7.66 -9.82 1.05
N GLU A 81 8.36 -8.99 0.28
CA GLU A 81 9.38 -8.05 0.73
C GLU A 81 9.27 -6.75 -0.06
N GLY A 82 9.97 -5.69 0.34
CA GLY A 82 10.04 -4.45 -0.45
C GLY A 82 8.88 -3.47 -0.26
N ASN A 83 7.92 -3.75 0.63
CA ASN A 83 6.76 -2.89 0.91
C ASN A 83 7.15 -1.45 1.26
N GLY A 84 8.00 -1.27 2.28
CA GLY A 84 8.37 0.07 2.74
C GLY A 84 9.13 0.91 1.70
N ARG A 85 9.89 0.27 0.80
CA ARG A 85 10.58 0.96 -0.32
C ARG A 85 9.56 1.37 -1.38
N THR A 86 8.68 0.46 -1.78
CA THR A 86 7.62 0.73 -2.75
C THR A 86 6.68 1.85 -2.28
N GLN A 87 6.34 1.88 -0.98
CA GLN A 87 5.48 2.90 -0.41
C GLN A 87 6.12 4.28 -0.48
N ARG A 88 7.40 4.41 -0.11
CA ARG A 88 8.11 5.70 -0.16
C ARG A 88 8.19 6.32 -1.55
N GLU A 89 8.26 5.51 -2.60
CA GLU A 89 8.25 6.00 -3.99
C GLU A 89 6.83 6.29 -4.52
N PHE A 90 5.79 5.80 -3.84
CA PHE A 90 4.40 5.99 -4.26
C PHE A 90 3.77 7.28 -3.71
N PHE A 91 4.13 7.68 -2.50
CA PHE A 91 3.63 8.88 -1.81
C PHE A 91 4.55 10.08 -2.00
#